data_AF-A0A351FG22-F1
#
_entry.id   AF-A0A351FG22-F1
#
_cell.length_a   1.000
_cell.length_b   1.000
_cell.length_c   1.000
_cell.angle_alpha   90.00
_cell.angle_beta   90.00
_cell.angle_gamma   90.00
#
_symmetry.space_group_name_H-M   'P 1'
#
loop_
_entity.id
_entity.type
_entity.pdbx_description
1 polymer ?
#
loop_
_entity_poly.entity_id
_entity_poly.type
_entity_poly.pdbx_seq_one_letter_code
_entity_poly.pdbx_strand_id
1 'polypeptide(L)'
;ISEYTIGYDEEAPQEFLDQLRDMGVRLTEMPEIPRGSSNSLGVDSSAAFDFHVSPDGEEPEPIPEGLEPREARRRGRFRRGRDVLALDYVQSQRRRLILMKEMREVMDGFDMFVSGGGHVGLTNQTGHPAAIVQYGFGLRNPDSDSPTTMPLTTTLLGDLFADDKILNVAHAFQRKTDWHLRRPALD
;
A
#
# COMPACT_ATOMS: atom_id res chain seq x y z
N ILE A 1 -24.00 3.38 -1.86
CA ILE A 1 -22.66 3.72 -2.43
C ILE A 1 -22.62 5.05 -3.18
N SER A 2 -23.68 5.47 -3.89
CA SER A 2 -23.73 6.78 -4.57
C SER A 2 -23.76 7.98 -3.60
N GLU A 3 -23.95 7.73 -2.31
CA GLU A 3 -23.87 8.71 -1.22
C GLU A 3 -22.44 9.00 -0.76
N TYR A 4 -21.47 8.15 -1.11
CA TYR A 4 -20.08 8.31 -0.70
C TYR A 4 -19.35 9.32 -1.58
N THR A 5 -18.51 10.14 -0.97
CA THR A 5 -17.57 11.01 -1.68
C THR A 5 -16.29 10.22 -1.93
N ILE A 6 -16.07 9.80 -3.19
CA ILE A 6 -14.95 8.96 -3.58
C ILE A 6 -13.94 9.80 -4.40
N GLY A 7 -12.72 9.91 -3.87
CA GLY A 7 -11.60 10.53 -4.53
C GLY A 7 -10.88 9.63 -5.54
N TYR A 8 -9.98 10.17 -6.35
CA TYR A 8 -8.97 9.40 -7.09
C TYR A 8 -7.65 10.17 -7.20
N ASP A 9 -6.52 9.44 -7.20
CA ASP A 9 -5.20 10.01 -7.48
C ASP A 9 -4.80 9.88 -8.95
N GLU A 10 -3.65 10.45 -9.31
CA GLU A 10 -3.10 10.43 -10.68
C GLU A 10 -2.78 9.04 -11.20
N GLU A 11 -2.57 8.06 -10.32
CA GLU A 11 -2.23 6.68 -10.67
C GLU A 11 -3.49 5.78 -10.76
N ALA A 12 -4.67 6.29 -10.38
CA ALA A 12 -5.91 5.54 -10.37
C ALA A 12 -6.26 5.03 -11.79
N PRO A 13 -6.54 3.72 -11.97
CA PRO A 13 -6.83 3.19 -13.30
C PRO A 13 -8.12 3.75 -13.88
N GLN A 14 -8.02 4.44 -15.02
CA GLN A 14 -9.17 5.07 -15.68
C GLN A 14 -10.33 4.10 -15.94
N GLU A 15 -10.02 2.86 -16.35
CA GLU A 15 -11.01 1.81 -16.59
C GLU A 15 -11.84 1.47 -15.35
N PHE A 16 -11.22 1.48 -14.16
CA PHE A 16 -11.94 1.27 -12.90
C PHE A 16 -12.76 2.50 -12.51
N LEU A 17 -12.24 3.71 -12.72
CA LEU A 17 -12.98 4.95 -12.48
C LEU A 17 -14.24 5.01 -13.36
N ASP A 18 -14.16 4.61 -14.62
CA ASP A 18 -15.31 4.55 -15.54
C ASP A 18 -16.35 3.53 -15.07
N GLN A 19 -15.93 2.34 -14.62
CA GLN A 19 -16.84 1.35 -14.05
C GLN A 19 -17.55 1.87 -12.78
N LEU A 20 -16.87 2.65 -11.93
CA LEU A 20 -17.52 3.29 -10.77
C LEU A 20 -18.51 4.38 -11.20
N ARG A 21 -18.19 5.17 -12.23
CA ARG A 21 -19.12 6.17 -12.80
C ARG A 21 -20.39 5.51 -13.35
N ASP A 22 -20.26 4.37 -14.03
CA ASP A 22 -21.39 3.58 -14.52
C ASP A 22 -22.27 3.03 -13.39
N MET A 23 -21.70 2.83 -12.20
CA MET A 23 -22.43 2.49 -10.98
C MET A 23 -23.09 3.70 -10.30
N GLY A 24 -22.98 4.91 -10.88
CA GLY A 24 -23.56 6.15 -10.37
C GLY A 24 -22.75 6.82 -9.26
N VAL A 25 -21.47 6.47 -9.11
CA VAL A 25 -20.57 7.12 -8.14
C VAL A 25 -20.08 8.45 -8.71
N ARG A 26 -20.11 9.50 -7.88
CA ARG A 26 -19.45 10.77 -8.18
C ARG A 26 -17.99 10.70 -7.73
N LEU A 27 -17.09 10.89 -8.68
CA LEU A 27 -15.65 10.88 -8.44
C LEU A 27 -15.11 12.31 -8.44
N THR A 28 -14.11 12.58 -7.61
CA THR A 28 -13.43 13.88 -7.54
C THR A 28 -11.93 13.66 -7.42
N GLU A 29 -11.13 14.49 -8.08
CA GLU A 29 -9.67 14.39 -7.98
C GLU A 29 -9.22 14.73 -6.55
N MET A 30 -8.29 13.94 -6.01
CA MET A 30 -7.73 14.19 -4.69
C MET A 30 -6.80 15.42 -4.73
N PRO A 31 -6.72 16.20 -3.63
CA PRO A 31 -5.59 17.10 -3.41
C PRO A 31 -4.25 16.35 -3.44
N GLU A 32 -3.13 17.08 -3.49
CA GLU A 32 -1.80 16.48 -3.44
C GLU A 32 -1.64 15.61 -2.18
N ILE A 33 -1.41 14.31 -2.39
CA ILE A 33 -1.27 13.33 -1.31
C ILE A 33 0.11 13.49 -0.67
N PRO A 34 0.21 13.66 0.66
CA PRO A 34 1.48 13.91 1.32
C PRO A 34 2.39 12.68 1.26
N ARG A 35 3.69 12.93 1.15
CA ARG A 35 4.72 11.88 1.07
C ARG A 35 5.55 11.86 2.34
N GLY A 36 5.75 10.67 2.90
CA GLY A 36 6.55 10.49 4.09
C GLY A 36 7.25 9.15 4.13
N SER A 37 8.40 9.11 4.79
CA SER A 37 9.15 7.88 5.08
C SER A 37 9.44 7.77 6.57
N SER A 38 9.58 6.53 7.04
CA SER A 38 9.89 6.23 8.44
C SER A 38 10.90 5.11 8.55
N ASN A 39 11.75 5.18 9.58
CA ASN A 39 12.67 4.11 9.96
C ASN A 39 12.00 3.05 10.86
N SER A 40 10.73 3.28 11.27
CA SER A 40 10.05 2.48 12.31
C SER A 40 10.04 1.00 11.99
N LEU A 41 9.62 0.62 10.78
CA LEU A 41 9.55 -0.79 10.39
C LEU A 41 10.91 -1.48 10.47
N GLY A 42 12.00 -0.76 10.18
CA GLY A 42 13.37 -1.29 10.29
C GLY A 42 13.73 -1.57 11.75
N VAL A 43 13.48 -0.61 12.64
CA VAL A 43 13.71 -0.73 14.09
C VAL A 43 12.85 -1.85 14.68
N ASP A 44 11.54 -1.82 14.44
CA ASP A 44 10.58 -2.80 14.96
C ASP A 44 10.93 -4.21 14.50
N SER A 45 11.28 -4.38 13.22
CA SER A 45 11.65 -5.70 12.71
C SER A 45 13.00 -6.16 13.26
N SER A 46 13.98 -5.28 13.43
CA SER A 46 15.25 -5.67 14.07
C SER A 46 15.04 -6.10 15.51
N ALA A 47 14.28 -5.33 16.30
CA ALA A 47 13.95 -5.68 17.67
C ALA A 47 13.17 -6.99 17.76
N ALA A 48 12.19 -7.20 16.86
CA ALA A 48 11.35 -8.40 16.85
C ALA A 48 12.10 -9.68 16.47
N PHE A 49 13.16 -9.59 15.66
CA PHE A 49 13.90 -10.75 15.15
C PHE A 49 15.35 -10.79 15.67
N ASP A 50 15.68 -9.98 16.69
CA ASP A 50 17.06 -9.78 17.12
C ASP A 50 17.73 -11.07 17.57
N PHE A 51 16.99 -11.90 18.32
CA PHE A 51 17.42 -13.19 18.85
C PHE A 51 17.72 -14.25 17.77
N HIS A 52 17.20 -14.09 16.55
CA HIS A 52 17.55 -14.95 15.42
C HIS A 52 18.77 -14.44 14.65
N VAL A 53 18.99 -13.14 14.67
CA VAL A 53 20.12 -12.49 13.98
C VAL A 53 21.38 -12.53 14.84
N SER A 54 21.23 -12.44 16.16
CA SER A 54 22.29 -12.40 17.17
C SER A 54 21.93 -13.39 18.28
N PRO A 55 22.01 -14.71 18.01
CA PRO A 55 21.79 -15.71 19.04
C PRO A 55 22.79 -15.50 20.19
N ASP A 56 22.33 -15.67 21.43
CA ASP A 56 23.14 -15.50 22.65
C ASP A 56 23.81 -14.11 22.82
N GLY A 57 23.36 -13.11 22.05
CA GLY A 57 23.93 -11.76 22.05
C GLY A 57 25.22 -11.62 21.23
N GLU A 58 25.56 -12.61 20.41
CA GLU A 58 26.72 -12.54 19.52
C GLU A 58 26.47 -11.57 18.37
N GLU A 59 27.29 -10.53 18.26
CA GLU A 59 27.10 -9.51 17.23
C GLU A 59 27.25 -10.10 15.82
N PRO A 60 26.28 -9.87 14.90
CA PRO A 60 26.32 -10.47 13.57
C PRO A 60 27.40 -9.81 12.70
N GLU A 61 28.18 -10.63 11.99
CA GLU A 61 29.19 -10.17 11.02
C GLU A 61 28.65 -9.08 10.08
N PRO A 62 29.36 -7.95 9.88
CA PRO A 62 28.92 -6.86 9.02
C PRO A 62 28.48 -7.35 7.64
N ILE A 63 27.46 -6.68 7.07
CA ILE A 63 27.02 -7.01 5.71
C ILE A 63 28.15 -6.60 4.74
N PRO A 64 28.69 -7.51 3.92
CA PRO A 64 29.74 -7.16 2.98
C PRO A 64 29.33 -6.03 2.04
N GLU A 65 30.28 -5.15 1.73
CA GLU A 65 30.11 -4.13 0.70
C GLU A 65 30.16 -4.74 -0.72
N GLY A 66 29.62 -4.02 -1.70
CA GLY A 66 29.68 -4.44 -3.11
C GLY A 66 28.78 -5.62 -3.50
N LEU A 67 27.89 -6.07 -2.61
CA LEU A 67 26.91 -7.10 -2.92
C LEU A 67 25.88 -6.63 -3.95
N GLU A 68 25.42 -7.56 -4.79
CA GLU A 68 24.28 -7.33 -5.67
C GLU A 68 23.05 -6.85 -4.89
N PRO A 69 22.24 -5.91 -5.43
CA PRO A 69 21.17 -5.27 -4.67
C PRO A 69 20.16 -6.22 -4.03
N ARG A 70 19.88 -7.37 -4.66
CA ARG A 70 18.99 -8.40 -4.13
C ARG A 70 19.61 -9.11 -2.93
N GLU A 71 20.90 -9.41 -2.99
CA GLU A 71 21.62 -10.07 -1.91
C GLU A 71 21.82 -9.12 -0.72
N ALA A 72 22.22 -7.87 -0.97
CA ALA A 72 22.32 -6.83 0.04
C ALA A 72 20.99 -6.66 0.80
N ARG A 73 19.86 -6.61 0.08
CA ARG A 73 18.51 -6.55 0.69
C ARG A 73 18.18 -7.77 1.53
N ARG A 74 18.54 -8.98 1.07
CA ARG A 74 18.29 -10.23 1.81
C ARG A 74 19.10 -10.26 3.10
N ARG A 75 20.40 -9.98 3.02
CA ARG A 75 21.30 -9.98 4.18
C ARG A 75 20.99 -8.85 5.16
N GLY A 76 20.53 -7.68 4.68
CA GLY A 76 20.14 -6.55 5.51
C GLY A 76 18.73 -6.62 6.12
N ARG A 77 17.92 -7.60 5.71
CA ARG A 77 16.60 -7.83 6.31
C ARG A 77 16.78 -8.10 7.81
N PHE A 78 15.99 -7.43 8.64
CA PHE A 78 16.04 -7.52 10.11
C PHE A 78 17.33 -7.02 10.79
N ARG A 79 18.30 -6.50 10.04
CA ARG A 79 19.55 -5.95 10.60
C ARG A 79 19.56 -4.41 10.65
N ARG A 80 18.91 -3.77 9.68
CA ARG A 80 18.98 -2.31 9.46
C ARG A 80 18.48 -1.43 10.61
N GLY A 81 17.71 -1.97 11.56
CA GLY A 81 17.27 -1.23 12.73
C GLY A 81 18.32 -1.11 13.84
N ARG A 82 19.36 -1.96 13.84
CA ARG A 82 20.42 -1.95 14.86
C ARG A 82 21.24 -0.65 14.87
N ASP A 83 21.41 -0.04 13.70
CA ASP A 83 22.20 1.18 13.54
C ASP A 83 21.36 2.47 13.70
N VAL A 84 20.05 2.34 13.96
CA VAL A 84 19.16 3.49 14.14
C VAL A 84 19.25 4.00 15.57
N LEU A 85 19.61 5.27 15.74
CA LEU A 85 19.66 5.90 17.06
C LEU A 85 18.25 6.08 17.64
N ALA A 86 18.14 5.96 18.97
CA ALA A 86 16.88 6.25 19.68
C ALA A 86 16.35 7.67 19.38
N LEU A 87 17.26 8.65 19.25
CA LEU A 87 16.91 10.01 18.86
C LEU A 87 16.26 10.06 17.46
N ASP A 88 16.83 9.35 16.49
CA ASP A 88 16.32 9.32 15.11
C ASP A 88 14.95 8.62 15.04
N TYR A 89 14.75 7.58 15.84
CA TYR A 89 13.44 6.94 15.95
C TYR A 89 12.39 7.91 16.51
N VAL A 90 12.69 8.62 17.61
CA VAL A 90 11.77 9.61 18.19
C VAL A 90 11.48 10.75 17.21
N GLN A 91 12.48 11.23 16.47
CA GLN A 91 12.26 12.25 15.45
C GLN A 91 11.43 11.71 14.28
N SER A 92 11.60 10.43 13.90
CA SER A 92 10.73 9.79 12.91
C SER A 92 9.27 9.73 13.38
N GLN A 93 9.00 9.41 14.65
CA GLN A 93 7.63 9.44 15.19
C GLN A 93 7.02 10.85 15.18
N ARG A 94 7.82 11.88 15.43
CA ARG A 94 7.36 13.28 15.34
C ARG A 94 7.02 13.68 13.90
N ARG A 95 7.82 13.26 12.92
CA ARG A 95 7.51 13.47 11.49
C ARG A 95 6.27 12.70 11.06
N ARG A 96 6.09 11.47 11.56
CA ARG A 96 4.86 10.69 11.35
C ARG A 96 3.62 11.42 11.86
N LEU A 97 3.69 12.12 12.99
CA LEU A 97 2.59 12.96 13.47
C LEU A 97 2.23 14.10 12.51
N ILE A 98 3.22 14.71 11.86
CA ILE A 98 2.97 15.75 10.84
C ILE A 98 2.28 15.13 9.64
N LEU A 99 2.80 14.00 9.12
CA LEU A 99 2.19 13.26 8.00
C LEU A 99 0.73 12.88 8.28
N MET A 100 0.42 12.42 9.50
CA MET A 100 -0.96 12.08 9.90
C MET A 100 -1.88 13.31 9.89
N LYS A 101 -1.37 14.50 10.23
CA LYS A 101 -2.16 15.75 10.19
C LYS A 101 -2.40 16.20 8.75
N GLU A 102 -1.38 16.15 7.91
CA GLU A 102 -1.51 16.46 6.47
C GLU A 102 -2.50 15.50 5.80
N MET A 103 -2.41 14.20 6.10
CA MET A 103 -3.34 13.21 5.55
C MET A 103 -4.77 13.46 6.01
N ARG A 104 -4.98 13.88 7.27
CA ARG A 104 -6.31 14.26 7.77
C ARG A 104 -6.90 15.45 7.00
N GLU A 105 -6.08 16.44 6.64
CA GLU A 105 -6.53 17.58 5.85
C GLU A 105 -6.90 17.18 4.42
N VAL A 106 -6.14 16.28 3.81
CA VAL A 106 -6.39 15.76 2.45
C VAL A 106 -7.63 14.87 2.39
N MET A 107 -7.90 14.09 3.42
CA MET A 107 -9.10 13.25 3.52
C MET A 107 -10.36 14.02 3.93
N ASP A 108 -10.25 15.29 4.34
CA ASP A 108 -11.41 16.07 4.74
C ASP A 108 -12.41 16.20 3.59
N GLY A 109 -13.65 15.78 3.83
CA GLY A 109 -14.70 15.73 2.81
C GLY A 109 -14.71 14.48 1.93
N PHE A 110 -13.78 13.54 2.09
CA PHE A 110 -13.74 12.27 1.36
C PHE A 110 -14.01 11.08 2.29
N ASP A 111 -14.80 10.11 1.82
CA ASP A 111 -14.97 8.83 2.55
C ASP A 111 -13.82 7.87 2.24
N MET A 112 -13.30 7.95 1.01
CA MET A 112 -12.23 7.12 0.49
C MET A 112 -11.70 7.70 -0.82
N PHE A 113 -10.61 7.14 -1.34
CA PHE A 113 -10.13 7.41 -2.69
C PHE A 113 -9.55 6.16 -3.37
N VAL A 114 -9.51 6.19 -4.70
CA VAL A 114 -8.92 5.15 -5.55
C VAL A 114 -7.45 5.48 -5.81
N SER A 115 -6.58 4.48 -5.70
CA SER A 115 -5.15 4.59 -6.04
C SER A 115 -4.64 3.39 -6.85
N GLY A 116 -3.81 3.68 -7.85
CA GLY A 116 -3.05 2.66 -8.59
C GLY A 116 -1.90 2.06 -7.79
N GLY A 117 -1.04 2.92 -7.21
CA GLY A 117 0.10 2.51 -6.39
C GLY A 117 -0.26 2.06 -4.97
N GLY A 118 -1.49 2.30 -4.52
CA GLY A 118 -2.06 1.82 -3.26
C GLY A 118 -1.46 2.44 -1.99
N HIS A 119 -0.51 3.38 -2.12
CA HIS A 119 0.05 4.17 -1.01
C HIS A 119 0.50 3.35 0.21
N VAL A 120 1.02 2.13 0.01
CA VAL A 120 1.33 1.16 1.09
C VAL A 120 2.22 1.76 2.18
N GLY A 121 3.22 2.56 1.81
CA GLY A 121 4.09 3.22 2.77
C GLY A 121 3.38 4.30 3.60
N LEU A 122 2.49 5.06 2.97
CA LEU A 122 1.69 6.11 3.60
C LEU A 122 0.63 5.51 4.51
N THR A 123 -0.18 4.57 4.04
CA THR A 123 -1.30 3.99 4.78
C THR A 123 -0.82 3.20 6.01
N ASN A 124 0.32 2.51 5.94
CA ASN A 124 0.94 1.89 7.12
C ASN A 124 1.45 2.92 8.15
N GLN A 125 1.85 4.11 7.70
CA GLN A 125 2.26 5.19 8.61
C GLN A 125 1.06 5.93 9.19
N THR A 126 -0.03 6.08 8.45
CA THR A 126 -1.17 6.89 8.89
C THR A 126 -2.33 6.05 9.45
N GLY A 127 -2.31 4.73 9.27
CA GLY A 127 -3.34 3.81 9.75
C GLY A 127 -4.62 3.75 8.90
N HIS A 128 -4.59 4.29 7.68
CA HIS A 128 -5.77 4.33 6.81
C HIS A 128 -6.07 2.93 6.24
N PRO A 129 -7.33 2.48 6.28
CA PRO A 129 -7.70 1.16 5.79
C PRO A 129 -7.62 1.09 4.27
N ALA A 130 -7.31 -0.11 3.75
CA ALA A 130 -7.12 -0.36 2.33
C ALA A 130 -7.81 -1.65 1.90
N ALA A 131 -8.52 -1.63 0.78
CA ALA A 131 -9.09 -2.81 0.14
C ALA A 131 -8.61 -2.90 -1.31
N ILE A 132 -7.98 -4.01 -1.66
CA ILE A 132 -7.51 -4.27 -3.02
C ILE A 132 -8.63 -4.95 -3.80
N VAL A 133 -9.02 -4.37 -4.93
CA VAL A 133 -10.13 -4.83 -5.76
C VAL A 133 -9.62 -5.16 -7.15
N GLN A 134 -9.94 -6.35 -7.63
CA GLN A 134 -9.68 -6.75 -9.01
C GLN A 134 -10.73 -6.14 -9.93
N TYR A 135 -10.30 -5.41 -10.95
CA TYR A 135 -11.20 -4.71 -11.90
C TYR A 135 -11.09 -5.21 -13.35
N GLY A 136 -10.20 -6.17 -13.61
CA GLY A 136 -10.06 -6.75 -14.93
C GLY A 136 -8.91 -7.76 -15.02
N PHE A 137 -8.49 -7.99 -16.27
CA PHE A 137 -7.34 -8.79 -16.64
C PHE A 137 -6.56 -8.08 -17.75
N GLY A 138 -5.24 -8.12 -17.68
CA GLY A 138 -4.35 -7.47 -18.65
C GLY A 138 -3.08 -8.25 -18.89
N LEU A 139 -2.35 -7.91 -19.94
CA LEU A 139 -1.07 -8.55 -20.28
C LEU A 139 0.05 -7.93 -19.44
N ARG A 140 0.78 -8.77 -18.69
CA ARG A 140 1.91 -8.32 -17.86
C ARG A 140 3.21 -8.15 -18.67
N ASN A 141 3.35 -8.90 -19.76
CA ASN A 141 4.55 -8.96 -20.60
C ASN A 141 4.17 -8.97 -22.10
N PRO A 142 3.57 -7.89 -22.62
CA PRO A 142 3.00 -7.89 -23.98
C PRO A 142 4.02 -8.22 -25.07
N ASP A 143 5.30 -7.86 -24.87
CA ASP A 143 6.37 -8.07 -25.85
C ASP A 143 7.13 -9.40 -25.68
N SER A 144 6.72 -10.26 -24.75
CA SER A 144 7.36 -11.58 -24.56
C SER A 144 6.77 -12.62 -25.50
N ASP A 145 7.54 -13.65 -25.84
CA ASP A 145 7.07 -14.80 -26.66
C ASP A 145 5.87 -15.54 -26.03
N SER A 146 5.68 -15.39 -24.72
CA SER A 146 4.56 -15.95 -23.97
C SER A 146 3.97 -14.89 -23.04
N PRO A 147 3.14 -13.98 -23.56
CA PRO A 147 2.54 -12.92 -22.77
C PRO A 147 1.54 -13.54 -21.79
N THR A 148 1.66 -13.18 -20.52
CA THR A 148 0.80 -13.71 -19.46
C THR A 148 -0.32 -12.74 -19.14
N THR A 149 -1.55 -13.24 -19.21
CA THR A 149 -2.73 -12.52 -18.72
C THR A 149 -2.79 -12.63 -17.20
N MET A 150 -2.79 -11.49 -16.51
CA MET A 150 -2.80 -11.39 -15.05
C MET A 150 -3.99 -10.55 -14.58
N PRO A 151 -4.50 -10.79 -13.36
CA PRO A 151 -5.44 -9.89 -12.70
C PRO A 151 -4.94 -8.45 -12.67
N LEU A 152 -5.79 -7.51 -13.06
CA LEU A 152 -5.58 -6.09 -12.80
C LEU A 152 -6.27 -5.69 -11.51
N THR A 153 -5.54 -5.04 -10.62
CA THR A 153 -6.03 -4.64 -9.30
C THR A 153 -5.79 -3.17 -9.05
N THR A 154 -6.70 -2.54 -8.32
CA THR A 154 -6.56 -1.20 -7.78
C THR A 154 -6.85 -1.22 -6.27
N THR A 155 -6.58 -0.13 -5.58
CA THR A 155 -6.77 -0.04 -4.13
C THR A 155 -7.78 1.05 -3.80
N LEU A 156 -8.78 0.70 -3.00
CA LEU A 156 -9.66 1.63 -2.30
C LEU A 156 -9.03 1.95 -0.95
N LEU A 157 -8.77 3.22 -0.68
CA LEU A 157 -8.14 3.72 0.54
C LEU A 157 -9.15 4.58 1.29
N GLY A 158 -9.56 4.14 2.49
CA GLY A 158 -10.60 4.80 3.29
C GLY A 158 -10.06 5.80 4.29
N ASP A 159 -10.96 6.61 4.85
CA ASP A 159 -10.67 7.37 6.07
C ASP A 159 -10.47 6.41 7.27
N LEU A 160 -9.89 6.92 8.36
CA LEU A 160 -9.66 6.17 9.58
C LEU A 160 -10.96 5.53 10.09
N PHE A 161 -10.91 4.21 10.32
CA PHE A 161 -12.02 3.38 10.79
C PHE A 161 -13.20 3.25 9.81
N ALA A 162 -13.02 3.63 8.53
CA ALA A 162 -14.03 3.52 7.48
C ALA A 162 -13.99 2.18 6.72
N ASP A 163 -13.53 1.10 7.37
CA ASP A 163 -13.45 -0.25 6.81
C ASP A 163 -14.79 -0.72 6.23
N ASP A 164 -15.89 -0.41 6.92
CA ASP A 164 -17.25 -0.72 6.50
C ASP A 164 -17.62 -0.05 5.17
N LYS A 165 -17.25 1.22 4.98
CA LYS A 165 -17.50 1.98 3.75
C LYS A 165 -16.70 1.41 2.58
N ILE A 166 -15.39 1.18 2.75
CA ILE A 166 -14.56 0.65 1.65
C ILE A 166 -14.97 -0.78 1.29
N LEU A 167 -15.34 -1.61 2.27
CA LEU A 167 -15.82 -2.96 2.00
C LEU A 167 -17.21 -2.95 1.33
N ASN A 168 -18.08 -1.99 1.66
CA ASN A 168 -19.36 -1.82 0.98
C ASN A 168 -19.17 -1.47 -0.51
N VAL A 169 -18.26 -0.54 -0.83
CA VAL A 169 -17.92 -0.20 -2.23
C VAL A 169 -17.29 -1.39 -2.96
N ALA A 170 -16.30 -2.05 -2.35
CA ALA A 170 -15.66 -3.24 -2.92
C ALA A 170 -16.69 -4.35 -3.20
N HIS A 171 -17.59 -4.62 -2.24
CA HIS A 171 -18.63 -5.62 -2.39
C HIS A 171 -19.64 -5.24 -3.47
N ALA A 172 -20.10 -3.99 -3.52
CA ALA A 172 -21.02 -3.52 -4.55
C ALA A 172 -20.40 -3.63 -5.95
N PHE A 173 -19.12 -3.31 -6.10
CA PHE A 173 -18.36 -3.47 -7.34
C PHE A 173 -18.24 -4.95 -7.74
N GLN A 174 -17.85 -5.81 -6.80
CA GLN A 174 -17.78 -7.26 -7.03
C GLN A 174 -19.14 -7.87 -7.36
N ARG A 175 -20.26 -7.33 -6.89
CA ARG A 175 -21.61 -7.81 -7.26
C ARG A 175 -22.01 -7.48 -8.70
N LYS A 176 -21.33 -6.54 -9.35
CA LYS A 176 -21.58 -6.13 -10.74
C LYS A 176 -20.59 -6.72 -11.74
N THR A 177 -19.56 -7.39 -11.24
CA THR A 177 -18.48 -7.98 -12.04
C THR A 177 -18.27 -9.44 -11.63
N ASP A 178 -17.51 -10.19 -12.42
CA ASP A 178 -17.17 -11.59 -12.11
C ASP A 178 -15.66 -11.81 -11.99
N TRP A 179 -14.84 -10.75 -12.06
CA TRP A 179 -13.37 -10.84 -12.09
C TRP A 179 -12.79 -11.68 -10.95
N HIS A 180 -13.27 -11.42 -9.72
CA HIS A 180 -12.87 -12.10 -8.50
C HIS A 180 -13.27 -13.59 -8.43
N LEU A 181 -14.19 -14.04 -9.29
CA LEU A 181 -14.62 -15.44 -9.40
C LEU A 181 -13.76 -16.23 -10.39
N ARG A 182 -13.02 -15.56 -11.26
CA ARG A 182 -12.16 -16.21 -12.25
C ARG A 182 -10.98 -16.89 -11.57
N ARG A 183 -10.64 -18.09 -12.01
CA ARG A 183 -9.53 -18.90 -11.51
C ARG A 183 -8.51 -19.13 -12.62
N PRO A 184 -7.20 -19.17 -12.31
CA PRO A 184 -6.21 -19.66 -13.27
C PRO A 184 -6.51 -21.11 -13.63
N ALA A 185 -6.16 -21.52 -14.84
CA ALA A 185 -6.12 -22.94 -15.19
C ALA A 185 -5.09 -23.63 -14.28
N LEU A 186 -5.43 -24.81 -13.78
CA LEU A 186 -4.53 -25.68 -13.06
C LEU A 186 -4.22 -26.84 -14.00
N ASP A 187 -3.12 -26.75 -14.74
CA ASP A 187 -2.54 -27.82 -15.54
C ASP A 187 -1.44 -28.58 -14.80
#